data_AF-A0A9D6MGH6-F1
#
_entry.id   AF-A0A9D6MGH6-F1
#
_cell.length_a   1.000
_cell.length_b   1.000
_cell.length_c   1.000
_cell.angle_alpha   90.00
_cell.angle_beta   90.00
_cell.angle_gamma   90.00
#
_symmetry.space_group_name_H-M   'P 1'
#
loop_
_entity.id
_entity.type
_entity.pdbx_description
1 polymer ?
#
loop_
_entity_poly.entity_id
_entity_poly.type
_entity_poly.pdbx_seq_one_letter_code
_entity_poly.pdbx_strand_id
1 'polypeptide(L)'
;MSGYATQSHGVVPTGMFGYDPTLFQFNHDTDKAKALLAEAGHPNGGFELTMTFATGDTIEEQAGELWKAELDKLGVKLNLQPLAWEAQWDLGKGDPAKAQDVFAMYSWPTYVTPYDSLFNMFHSEEKPLFNLGYYNNPKFDALIDDANQLSGADKAAAGKKFQEAQKMLVDD
;
A
#
# COMPACT_ATOMS: atom_id res chain seq x y z
N MET A 1 2.38 -9.02 17.99
CA MET A 1 3.58 -8.19 17.74
C MET A 1 4.14 -7.71 19.07
N SER A 2 5.41 -7.98 19.37
CA SER A 2 6.05 -7.81 20.68
C SER A 2 6.42 -6.35 21.03
N GLY A 3 5.67 -5.36 20.54
CA GLY A 3 5.91 -3.93 20.79
C GLY A 3 7.08 -3.28 20.03
N TYR A 4 7.72 -4.00 19.10
CA TYR A 4 8.86 -3.50 18.31
C TYR A 4 8.49 -2.71 17.06
N ALA A 5 7.21 -2.43 16.85
CA ALA A 5 6.70 -1.67 15.71
C ALA A 5 5.68 -0.64 16.17
N THR A 6 5.52 0.42 15.39
CA THR A 6 4.44 1.41 15.56
C THR A 6 3.51 1.32 14.37
N GLN A 7 2.25 1.70 14.56
CA GLN A 7 1.30 1.79 13.47
C GLN A 7 1.81 2.80 12.44
N SER A 8 1.81 2.42 11.17
CA SER A 8 2.13 3.35 10.09
C SER A 8 1.00 4.36 9.94
N HIS A 9 1.34 5.64 9.76
CA HIS A 9 0.36 6.70 9.48
C HIS A 9 0.21 6.99 7.97
N GLY A 10 1.16 6.55 7.16
CA GLY A 10 1.23 6.83 5.74
C GLY A 10 2.45 6.20 5.09
N VAL A 11 2.66 6.47 3.81
CA VAL A 11 3.76 5.87 3.02
C VAL A 11 5.13 6.39 3.47
N VAL A 12 5.21 7.64 3.92
CA VAL A 12 6.47 8.23 4.38
C VAL A 12 6.75 7.80 5.82
N PRO A 13 7.89 7.17 6.13
CA PRO A 13 8.19 6.69 7.47
C PRO A 13 8.33 7.81 8.51
N THR A 14 7.96 7.50 9.76
CA THR A 14 8.16 8.39 10.91
C THR A 14 9.62 8.84 11.01
N GLY A 15 9.84 10.14 11.18
CA GLY A 15 11.17 10.74 11.31
C GLY A 15 11.78 11.24 10.00
N MET A 16 11.19 10.90 8.85
CA MET A 16 11.56 11.49 7.56
C MET A 16 10.89 12.87 7.40
N PHE A 17 11.54 13.81 6.71
CA PHE A 17 10.88 15.08 6.36
C PHE A 17 9.67 14.80 5.46
N GLY A 18 8.61 15.62 5.52
CA GLY A 18 7.38 15.33 4.76
C GLY A 18 6.50 14.22 5.35
N TYR A 19 6.92 13.56 6.44
CA TYR A 19 6.01 12.74 7.26
C TYR A 19 4.84 13.59 7.79
N ASP A 20 3.63 13.05 7.78
CA ASP A 20 2.44 13.67 8.36
C ASP A 20 1.80 12.75 9.42
N PRO A 21 1.94 13.06 10.72
CA PRO A 21 1.30 12.27 11.77
C PRO A 21 -0.21 12.49 11.84
N THR A 22 -0.77 13.46 11.11
CA THR A 22 -2.19 13.83 11.16
C THR A 22 -3.04 13.17 10.06
N LEU A 23 -2.43 12.37 9.20
CA LEU A 23 -3.12 11.60 8.17
C LEU A 23 -4.24 10.76 8.78
N PHE A 24 -5.36 10.69 8.07
CA PHE A 24 -6.50 9.89 8.48
C PHE A 24 -6.09 8.42 8.66
N GLN A 25 -6.49 7.82 9.77
CA GLN A 25 -6.19 6.43 10.08
C GLN A 25 -7.46 5.60 10.02
N PHE A 26 -7.42 4.52 9.25
CA PHE A 26 -8.45 3.49 9.32
C PHE A 26 -8.35 2.76 10.66
N ASN A 27 -9.48 2.68 11.36
CA ASN A 27 -9.63 1.88 12.56
C ASN A 27 -10.30 0.56 12.21
N HIS A 28 -10.04 -0.47 13.02
CA HIS A 28 -10.70 -1.76 12.85
C HIS A 28 -12.19 -1.65 13.24
N ASP A 29 -13.05 -1.55 12.22
CA ASP A 29 -14.50 -1.42 12.34
C ASP A 29 -15.19 -2.37 11.35
N THR A 30 -15.55 -3.55 11.85
CA THR A 30 -16.19 -4.60 11.04
C THR A 30 -17.59 -4.18 10.55
N ASP A 31 -18.33 -3.37 11.30
CA ASP A 31 -19.67 -2.96 10.93
C ASP A 31 -19.63 -1.94 9.79
N LYS A 32 -18.70 -0.97 9.88
CA LYS A 32 -18.44 -0.03 8.77
C LYS A 32 -17.96 -0.76 7.51
N ALA A 33 -17.08 -1.76 7.64
CA ALA A 33 -16.63 -2.56 6.50
C ALA A 33 -17.80 -3.30 5.82
N LYS A 34 -18.71 -3.90 6.59
CA LYS A 34 -19.93 -4.54 6.04
C LYS A 34 -20.84 -3.54 5.32
N ALA A 35 -21.01 -2.34 5.88
CA ALA A 35 -21.80 -1.29 5.25
C ALA A 35 -21.21 -0.88 3.89
N LEU A 36 -19.90 -0.65 3.83
CA LEU A 36 -19.21 -0.31 2.57
C LEU A 36 -19.28 -1.44 1.55
N LEU A 37 -19.15 -2.70 1.96
CA LEU A 37 -19.33 -3.85 1.08
C LEU A 37 -20.76 -3.91 0.52
N ALA A 38 -21.78 -3.61 1.33
CA ALA A 38 -23.17 -3.54 0.88
C ALA A 38 -23.39 -2.40 -0.14
N GLU A 39 -22.83 -1.21 0.12
CA GLU A 39 -22.86 -0.07 -0.80
C GLU A 39 -22.19 -0.40 -2.14
N ALA A 40 -21.11 -1.18 -2.12
CA ALA A 40 -20.41 -1.68 -3.30
C ALA A 40 -21.13 -2.84 -4.03
N GLY A 41 -22.29 -3.30 -3.54
CA GLY A 41 -23.05 -4.40 -4.14
C GLY A 41 -22.67 -5.81 -3.68
N HIS A 42 -21.86 -5.93 -2.63
CA HIS A 42 -21.38 -7.18 -2.03
C HIS A 42 -21.82 -7.34 -0.56
N PRO A 43 -23.12 -7.25 -0.20
CA PRO A 43 -23.58 -7.19 1.19
C PRO A 43 -23.23 -8.42 2.05
N ASN A 44 -22.92 -9.55 1.43
CA ASN A 44 -22.50 -10.79 2.10
C ASN A 44 -21.07 -11.20 1.70
N GLY A 45 -20.27 -10.29 1.13
CA GLY A 45 -19.03 -10.64 0.45
C GLY A 45 -19.30 -11.53 -0.76
N GLY A 46 -18.78 -12.76 -0.73
CA GLY A 46 -19.03 -13.79 -1.75
C GLY A 46 -18.02 -13.79 -2.91
N PHE A 47 -16.90 -13.11 -2.74
CA PHE A 47 -15.78 -13.14 -3.67
C PHE A 47 -14.51 -13.66 -2.98
N GLU A 48 -13.55 -14.04 -3.81
CA GLU A 48 -12.26 -14.54 -3.36
C GLU A 48 -11.17 -13.56 -3.76
N LEU A 49 -10.15 -13.44 -2.92
CA LEU A 49 -8.92 -12.70 -3.17
C LEU A 49 -7.74 -13.64 -3.02
N THR A 50 -6.66 -13.38 -3.74
CA THR A 50 -5.38 -14.08 -3.62
C THR A 50 -4.33 -13.14 -3.09
N MET A 51 -3.74 -13.48 -1.95
CA MET A 51 -2.56 -12.82 -1.41
C MET A 51 -1.34 -13.71 -1.63
N THR A 52 -0.33 -13.18 -2.32
CA THR A 52 0.96 -13.83 -2.42
C THR A 52 1.95 -13.23 -1.42
N PHE A 53 2.89 -14.06 -0.98
CA PHE A 53 3.94 -13.69 -0.05
C PHE A 53 5.17 -14.57 -0.29
N ALA A 54 6.33 -14.17 0.25
CA ALA A 54 7.56 -14.89 0.03
C ALA A 54 7.58 -16.22 0.81
N THR A 55 7.80 -17.34 0.11
CA THR A 55 7.91 -18.66 0.75
C THR A 55 8.99 -18.65 1.83
N GLY A 56 8.61 -19.05 3.05
CA GLY A 56 9.51 -19.08 4.21
C GLY A 56 9.52 -17.79 5.03
N ASP A 57 8.83 -16.75 4.59
CA ASP A 57 8.60 -15.56 5.42
C ASP A 57 7.45 -15.78 6.41
N THR A 58 7.82 -16.10 7.64
CA THR A 58 6.84 -16.40 8.70
C THR A 58 6.05 -15.17 9.17
N ILE A 59 6.56 -13.95 8.95
CA ILE A 59 5.88 -12.73 9.39
C ILE A 59 4.77 -12.39 8.39
N GLU A 60 5.06 -12.45 7.08
CA GLU A 60 4.07 -12.27 6.03
C GLU A 60 2.99 -13.36 6.09
N GLU A 61 3.37 -14.61 6.35
CA GLU A 61 2.44 -15.73 6.54
C GLU A 61 1.46 -15.46 7.70
N GLN A 62 1.99 -15.11 8.88
CA GLN A 62 1.17 -14.79 10.06
C GLN A 62 0.25 -13.58 9.84
N ALA A 63 0.74 -12.56 9.12
CA ALA A 63 -0.09 -11.41 8.75
C ALA A 63 -1.22 -11.81 7.80
N GLY A 64 -0.92 -12.66 6.81
CA GLY A 64 -1.90 -13.21 5.88
C GLY A 64 -2.95 -14.07 6.57
N GLU A 65 -2.58 -14.92 7.54
CA GLU A 65 -3.53 -15.71 8.33
C GLU A 65 -4.47 -14.83 9.15
N LEU A 66 -3.96 -13.75 9.73
CA LEU A 66 -4.78 -12.77 10.44
C LEU A 66 -5.76 -12.07 9.48
N TRP A 67 -5.29 -11.62 8.33
CA TRP A 67 -6.14 -10.99 7.31
C TRP A 67 -7.21 -11.94 6.81
N LYS A 68 -6.86 -13.20 6.56
CA LYS A 68 -7.79 -14.27 6.19
C LYS A 68 -8.90 -14.42 7.23
N ALA A 69 -8.54 -14.53 8.51
CA ALA A 69 -9.51 -14.67 9.58
C ALA A 69 -10.46 -13.46 9.74
N GLU A 70 -9.97 -12.25 9.50
CA GLU A 70 -10.80 -11.03 9.56
C GLU A 70 -11.69 -10.88 8.32
N LEU A 71 -11.18 -11.17 7.11
CA LEU A 71 -11.95 -11.14 5.87
C LEU A 71 -13.03 -12.23 5.82
N ASP A 72 -12.77 -13.41 6.40
CA ASP A 72 -13.76 -14.49 6.51
C ASP A 72 -15.02 -14.02 7.30
N LYS A 73 -14.87 -13.13 8.30
CA LYS A 73 -16.01 -12.53 9.03
C LYS A 73 -16.86 -11.60 8.17
N LEU A 74 -16.32 -11.14 7.04
CA LEU A 74 -16.99 -10.31 6.03
C LEU A 74 -17.50 -11.15 4.85
N GLY A 75 -17.30 -12.47 4.87
CA GLY A 75 -17.66 -13.35 3.76
C GLY A 75 -16.73 -13.24 2.55
N VAL A 76 -15.52 -12.69 2.74
CA VAL A 76 -14.49 -12.57 1.70
C VAL A 76 -13.43 -13.63 1.94
N LYS A 77 -13.24 -14.54 0.99
CA LYS A 77 -12.26 -15.62 1.12
C LYS A 77 -10.88 -15.14 0.67
N LEU A 78 -9.92 -15.08 1.58
CA LEU A 78 -8.52 -14.83 1.22
C LEU A 78 -7.77 -16.17 1.03
N ASN A 79 -7.25 -16.37 -0.19
CA ASN A 79 -6.36 -17.46 -0.55
C ASN A 79 -4.91 -17.00 -0.34
N LEU A 80 -4.20 -17.64 0.59
CA LEU A 80 -2.78 -17.36 0.84
C LEU A 80 -1.94 -18.27 -0.06
N GLN A 81 -1.07 -17.67 -0.86
CA GLN A 81 -0.26 -18.39 -1.85
C GLN A 81 1.24 -18.07 -1.67
N PRO A 82 2.00 -18.93 -0.97
CA PRO A 82 3.44 -18.75 -0.85
C PRO A 82 4.10 -18.98 -2.21
N LEU A 83 4.96 -18.04 -2.62
CA LEU A 83 5.75 -18.11 -3.85
C LEU A 83 7.21 -17.80 -3.57
N ALA A 84 8.12 -18.39 -4.35
CA ALA A 84 9.50 -17.90 -4.39
C ALA A 84 9.49 -16.43 -4.81
N TRP A 85 10.35 -15.60 -4.20
CA TRP A 85 10.34 -14.14 -4.39
C TRP A 85 10.27 -13.71 -5.86
N GLU A 86 11.16 -14.23 -6.71
CA GLU A 86 11.18 -13.90 -8.14
C GLU A 86 9.89 -14.30 -8.88
N ALA A 87 9.30 -15.45 -8.52
CA ALA A 87 8.04 -15.89 -9.11
C ALA A 87 6.86 -15.00 -8.67
N GLN A 88 6.87 -14.57 -7.41
CA GLN A 88 5.93 -13.58 -6.90
C GLN A 88 6.06 -12.27 -7.68
N TRP A 89 7.28 -11.77 -7.78
CA TRP A 89 7.62 -10.50 -8.42
C TRP A 89 7.26 -10.48 -9.91
N ASP A 90 7.58 -11.56 -10.63
CA ASP A 90 7.22 -11.71 -12.03
C ASP A 90 5.71 -11.83 -12.26
N LEU A 91 4.98 -12.43 -11.31
CA LEU A 91 3.51 -12.44 -11.35
C LEU A 91 2.94 -11.03 -11.21
N GLY A 92 3.45 -10.23 -10.26
CA GLY A 92 3.03 -8.85 -10.05
C GLY A 92 3.38 -7.90 -11.21
N LYS A 93 4.57 -8.02 -11.81
CA LYS A 93 4.93 -7.21 -12.98
C LYS A 93 4.27 -7.65 -14.29
N GLY A 94 3.64 -8.82 -14.28
CA GLY A 94 3.07 -9.46 -15.45
C GLY A 94 1.82 -8.76 -15.98
N ASP A 95 0.89 -9.55 -16.50
CA ASP A 95 -0.43 -9.08 -16.91
C ASP A 95 -1.26 -8.73 -15.65
N PRO A 96 -1.66 -7.46 -15.43
CA PRO A 96 -2.42 -7.08 -14.24
C PRO A 96 -3.73 -7.85 -14.07
N ALA A 97 -4.33 -8.34 -15.17
CA ALA A 97 -5.55 -9.15 -15.10
C ALA A 97 -5.32 -10.58 -14.58
N LYS A 98 -4.06 -11.00 -14.43
CA LYS A 98 -3.65 -12.33 -13.94
C LYS A 98 -2.77 -12.25 -12.69
N ALA A 99 -2.41 -11.05 -12.24
CA ALA A 99 -1.63 -10.84 -11.04
C ALA A 99 -2.45 -11.24 -9.80
N GLN A 100 -1.75 -11.39 -8.67
CA GLN A 100 -2.41 -11.51 -7.37
C GLN A 100 -3.18 -10.23 -7.01
N ASP A 101 -4.20 -10.36 -6.18
CA ASP A 101 -4.96 -9.22 -5.65
C ASP A 101 -4.17 -8.47 -4.56
N VAL A 102 -3.34 -9.18 -3.80
CA VAL A 102 -2.48 -8.61 -2.74
C VAL A 102 -1.07 -9.17 -2.89
N PHE A 103 -0.10 -8.29 -3.07
CA PHE A 103 1.33 -8.62 -3.07
C PHE A 103 1.94 -8.22 -1.73
N ALA A 104 2.39 -9.20 -0.94
CA ALA A 104 3.05 -8.93 0.33
C ALA A 104 4.56 -8.74 0.11
N MET A 105 5.07 -7.62 0.62
CA MET A 105 6.51 -7.38 0.69
C MET A 105 6.89 -6.40 1.76
N TYR A 106 8.15 -6.47 2.16
CA TYR A 106 8.83 -5.37 2.82
C TYR A 106 9.28 -4.32 1.81
N SER A 107 9.10 -3.06 2.19
CA SER A 107 9.63 -1.90 1.48
C SER A 107 10.44 -1.05 2.45
N TRP A 108 11.56 -0.51 1.97
CA TRP A 108 12.37 0.45 2.70
C TRP A 108 12.94 1.48 1.72
N PRO A 109 13.11 2.73 2.15
CA PRO A 109 13.68 3.76 1.29
C PRO A 109 15.16 3.47 1.00
N THR A 110 15.56 3.58 -0.27
CA THR A 110 16.95 3.54 -0.72
C THR A 110 17.66 4.85 -0.40
N TYR A 111 16.94 5.96 -0.56
CA TYR A 111 17.41 7.31 -0.26
C TYR A 111 16.59 7.93 0.85
N VAL A 112 17.22 8.79 1.67
CA VAL A 112 16.54 9.49 2.78
C VAL A 112 15.69 10.66 2.25
N THR A 113 14.68 10.34 1.43
CA THR A 113 13.74 11.27 0.81
C THR A 113 12.35 10.62 0.69
N PRO A 114 11.26 11.36 0.96
CA PRO A 114 9.88 10.89 0.77
C PRO A 114 9.61 10.46 -0.66
N TYR A 115 10.27 11.13 -1.60
CA TYR A 115 10.11 10.88 -3.02
C TYR A 115 10.42 9.42 -3.37
N ASP A 116 11.40 8.79 -2.72
CA ASP A 116 11.79 7.41 -3.06
C ASP A 116 10.63 6.42 -2.82
N SER A 117 10.00 6.48 -1.64
CA SER A 117 8.87 5.60 -1.32
C SER A 117 7.61 5.97 -2.12
N LEU A 118 7.30 7.26 -2.26
CA LEU A 118 6.12 7.71 -3.00
C LEU A 118 6.24 7.42 -4.50
N PHE A 119 7.42 7.59 -5.07
CA PHE A 119 7.66 7.35 -6.49
C PHE A 119 7.63 5.86 -6.81
N ASN A 120 8.45 5.04 -6.12
CA ASN A 120 8.58 3.63 -6.46
C ASN A 120 7.26 2.86 -6.27
N MET A 121 6.46 3.20 -5.26
CA MET A 121 5.24 2.45 -4.95
C MET A 121 3.99 2.99 -5.65
N PHE A 122 3.96 4.28 -6.03
CA PHE A 122 2.72 4.94 -6.48
C PHE A 122 2.88 5.86 -7.69
N HIS A 123 4.08 6.18 -8.20
CA HIS A 123 4.16 6.95 -9.44
C HIS A 123 3.60 6.11 -10.60
N SER A 124 2.84 6.73 -11.50
CA SER A 124 2.27 6.02 -12.65
C SER A 124 3.37 5.37 -13.50
N GLU A 125 3.17 4.11 -13.87
CA GLU A 125 4.08 3.35 -14.74
C GLU A 125 3.31 2.84 -15.98
N GLU A 126 3.89 3.00 -17.18
CA GLU A 126 3.31 2.39 -18.40
C GLU A 126 3.43 0.86 -18.39
N LYS A 127 4.52 0.36 -17.81
CA LYS A 127 4.78 -1.06 -17.58
C LYS A 127 5.12 -1.24 -16.11
N PRO A 128 4.38 -2.09 -15.37
CA PRO A 128 4.63 -2.28 -13.95
C PRO A 128 6.08 -2.74 -13.71
N LEU A 129 6.78 -2.03 -12.85
CA LEU A 129 8.11 -2.36 -12.38
C LEU A 129 8.10 -2.50 -10.86
N PHE A 130 7.68 -1.46 -10.15
CA PHE A 130 7.64 -1.45 -8.68
C PHE A 130 6.28 -0.97 -8.12
N ASN A 131 5.51 -0.21 -8.91
CA ASN A 131 4.12 0.13 -8.59
C ASN A 131 3.22 -1.08 -8.86
N LEU A 132 3.27 -2.05 -7.96
CA LEU A 132 2.50 -3.30 -8.03
C LEU A 132 1.03 -3.14 -7.57
N GLY A 133 0.65 -1.94 -7.14
CA GLY A 133 -0.75 -1.53 -6.99
C GLY A 133 -1.37 -0.99 -8.28
N TYR A 134 -0.56 -0.84 -9.33
CA TYR A 134 -0.95 -0.29 -10.64
C TYR A 134 -1.62 1.09 -10.53
N TYR A 135 -1.29 1.85 -9.48
CA TYR A 135 -1.87 3.15 -9.24
C TYR A 135 -1.50 4.11 -10.39
N ASN A 136 -2.48 4.86 -10.89
CA ASN A 136 -2.28 5.76 -12.01
C ASN A 136 -3.04 7.06 -11.77
N ASN A 137 -2.32 8.11 -11.38
CA ASN A 137 -2.90 9.41 -11.13
C ASN A 137 -1.91 10.53 -11.52
N PRO A 138 -2.09 11.15 -12.71
CA PRO A 138 -1.20 12.21 -13.17
C PRO A 138 -1.12 13.44 -12.24
N LYS A 139 -2.13 13.66 -11.39
CA LYS A 139 -2.09 14.74 -10.39
C LYS A 139 -1.16 14.40 -9.24
N PHE A 140 -1.18 13.14 -8.80
CA PHE A 140 -0.26 12.62 -7.78
C PHE A 140 1.18 12.70 -8.29
N ASP A 141 1.44 12.19 -9.49
CA ASP A 141 2.76 12.21 -10.14
C ASP A 141 3.34 13.63 -10.18
N ALA A 142 2.57 14.57 -10.75
CA ALA A 142 3.00 15.97 -10.86
C ALA A 142 3.26 16.61 -9.49
N LEU A 143 2.49 16.25 -8.46
CA LEU A 143 2.65 16.78 -7.11
C LEU A 143 3.95 16.30 -6.46
N ILE A 144 4.28 15.01 -6.56
CA ILE A 144 5.51 14.46 -5.96
C ILE A 144 6.76 14.87 -6.74
N ASP A 145 6.66 15.02 -8.06
CA ASP A 145 7.76 15.51 -8.91
C ASP A 145 8.13 16.96 -8.58
N ASP A 146 7.12 17.83 -8.43
CA ASP A 146 7.31 19.22 -8.01
C ASP A 146 7.88 19.31 -6.59
N ALA A 147 7.38 18.48 -5.66
CA ALA A 147 7.94 18.38 -4.31
C ALA A 147 9.43 17.97 -4.32
N ASN A 148 9.80 17.04 -5.20
CA ASN A 148 11.19 16.60 -5.33
C ASN A 148 12.09 17.72 -5.87
N GLN A 149 11.66 18.45 -6.90
CA GLN A 149 12.40 19.60 -7.43
C GLN A 149 12.62 20.68 -6.36
N LEU A 150 11.60 20.95 -5.54
CA LEU A 150 11.67 21.93 -4.46
C LEU A 150 12.53 21.48 -3.28
N SER A 151 12.80 20.19 -3.11
CA SER A 151 13.46 19.65 -1.91
C SER A 151 14.85 20.24 -1.64
N GLY A 152 15.56 20.69 -2.69
CA GLY A 152 16.87 21.34 -2.57
C GLY A 152 16.80 22.85 -2.29
N ALA A 153 15.71 23.52 -2.66
CA ALA A 153 15.57 24.98 -2.58
C ALA A 153 14.67 25.43 -1.42
N ASP A 154 13.56 24.74 -1.18
CA ASP A 154 12.62 24.99 -0.10
C ASP A 154 12.08 23.65 0.44
N LYS A 155 12.82 23.10 1.40
CA LYS A 155 12.47 21.83 2.04
C LYS A 155 11.14 21.88 2.79
N ALA A 156 10.72 23.05 3.29
CA ALA A 156 9.45 23.19 4.01
C ALA A 156 8.27 23.16 3.04
N ALA A 157 8.38 23.84 1.90
CA ALA A 157 7.38 23.78 0.83
C ALA A 157 7.29 22.38 0.22
N ALA A 158 8.43 21.73 -0.06
CA ALA A 158 8.48 20.34 -0.50
C ALA A 158 7.80 19.40 0.50
N GLY A 159 8.09 19.57 1.79
CA GLY A 159 7.46 18.82 2.88
C GLY A 159 5.94 18.87 2.80
N LYS A 160 5.33 20.06 2.68
CA LYS A 160 3.87 20.21 2.58
C LYS A 160 3.27 19.48 1.37
N LYS A 161 3.96 19.48 0.24
CA LYS A 161 3.51 18.77 -0.97
C LYS A 161 3.57 17.26 -0.81
N PHE A 162 4.61 16.73 -0.16
CA PHE A 162 4.66 15.30 0.20
C PHE A 162 3.55 14.90 1.18
N GLN A 163 3.17 15.79 2.11
CA GLN A 163 2.03 15.55 3.01
C GLN A 163 0.70 15.54 2.25
N GLU A 164 0.51 16.48 1.33
CA GLU A 164 -0.66 16.53 0.44
C GLU A 164 -0.76 15.29 -0.45
N ALA A 165 0.37 14.81 -1.00
CA ALA A 165 0.42 13.58 -1.79
C ALA A 165 0.04 12.35 -0.96
N GLN A 166 0.54 12.23 0.28
CA GLN A 166 0.11 11.15 1.17
C GLN A 166 -1.37 11.23 1.51
N LYS A 167 -1.91 12.44 1.72
CA LYS A 167 -3.35 12.62 1.95
C LYS A 167 -4.17 12.16 0.74
N MET A 168 -3.73 12.47 -0.48
CA MET A 168 -4.37 12.00 -1.71
C MET A 168 -4.42 10.47 -1.76
N LEU A 169 -3.32 9.79 -1.44
CA LEU A 169 -3.28 8.33 -1.39
C LEU A 169 -4.18 7.69 -0.30
N VAL A 170 -4.45 8.40 0.79
CA VAL A 170 -5.35 7.91 1.85
C VAL A 170 -6.82 8.10 1.48
N ASP A 171 -7.11 9.13 0.69
CA ASP A 171 -8.47 9.47 0.26
C ASP A 171 -8.92 8.65 -0.98
N ASP A 172 -7.97 8.22 -1.81
CA ASP A 172 -8.18 7.34 -2.98
C ASP A 172 -8.41 5.87 -2.59
#